data_AF-W1XUD7-F1
#
_entry.id   AF-W1XUD7-F1
#
_cell.length_a   1.000
_cell.length_b   1.000
_cell.length_c   1.000
_cell.angle_alpha   90.00
_cell.angle_beta   90.00
_cell.angle_gamma   90.00
#
_symmetry.space_group_name_H-M   'P 1'
#
loop_
_entity.id
_entity.type
_entity.pdbx_description
1 polymer ?
#
loop_
_entity_poly.entity_id
_entity_poly.type
_entity_poly.pdbx_seq_one_letter_code
_entity_poly.pdbx_strand_id
1 'polypeptide(L)'
;TMAIPKLQAYALPGPHDIPQNKVDWAFEPQRAALLIHDMQDYFVSFWGENCPMMEQVIANIAALRDYCKQHNIPVYYTAQPKE
;
A
#
# COMPACT_ATOMS: atom_id res chain seq x y z
N THR A 1 -9.37 -11.06 -23.72
CA THR A 1 -8.76 -11.13 -22.38
C THR A 1 -7.98 -9.86 -22.16
N MET A 2 -8.35 -9.02 -21.19
CA MET A 2 -7.59 -7.80 -20.88
C MET A 2 -6.54 -8.14 -19.83
N ALA A 3 -5.29 -8.25 -20.26
CA ALA A 3 -4.15 -8.37 -19.35
C ALA A 3 -3.82 -7.00 -18.78
N ILE A 4 -3.37 -6.94 -17.52
CA ILE A 4 -2.82 -5.72 -16.94
C ILE A 4 -1.59 -5.33 -17.76
N PRO A 5 -1.53 -4.09 -18.31
CA PRO A 5 -0.37 -3.67 -19.07
C PRO A 5 0.82 -3.44 -18.15
N LYS A 6 2.03 -3.47 -18.71
CA LYS A 6 3.23 -3.02 -18.00
C LYS A 6 3.05 -1.53 -17.64
N LEU A 7 3.30 -1.21 -16.37
CA LEU A 7 3.10 0.13 -15.83
C LEU A 7 4.43 0.90 -15.83
N GLN A 8 4.36 2.22 -15.98
CA GLN A 8 5.53 3.10 -15.92
C GLN A 8 5.67 3.68 -14.53
N ALA A 9 6.87 3.64 -13.97
CA ALA A 9 7.17 4.27 -12.70
C ALA A 9 6.89 5.79 -12.75
N TYR A 10 6.44 6.33 -11.64
CA TYR A 10 6.18 7.75 -11.44
C TYR A 10 6.61 8.14 -10.02
N ALA A 11 6.75 9.44 -9.76
CA ALA A 11 7.07 9.92 -8.42
C ALA A 11 5.85 9.78 -7.50
N LEU A 12 6.03 9.20 -6.32
CA LEU A 12 4.98 9.19 -5.30
C LEU A 12 4.63 10.63 -4.89
N PRO A 13 3.34 10.94 -4.68
CA PRO A 13 2.93 12.28 -4.30
C PRO A 13 3.54 12.68 -2.96
N GLY A 14 3.96 13.93 -2.86
CA GLY A 14 4.37 14.54 -1.59
C GLY A 14 3.18 15.10 -0.82
N PRO A 15 3.40 15.58 0.42
CA PRO A 15 2.33 16.14 1.25
C PRO A 15 1.57 17.31 0.61
N HIS A 16 2.23 18.08 -0.27
CA HIS A 16 1.62 19.21 -0.99
C HIS A 16 0.73 18.79 -2.17
N ASP A 17 0.87 17.55 -2.66
CA ASP A 17 0.07 17.00 -3.75
C ASP A 17 -1.25 16.38 -3.25
N ILE A 18 -1.39 16.22 -1.92
CA ILE A 18 -2.57 15.64 -1.29
C ILE A 18 -3.65 16.71 -1.12
N PRO A 19 -4.88 16.51 -1.63
CA PRO A 19 -5.96 17.48 -1.46
C PRO A 19 -6.36 17.61 0.00
N GLN A 20 -6.89 18.78 0.36
CA GLN A 20 -7.41 19.01 1.71
C GLN A 20 -8.57 18.05 2.02
N ASN A 21 -8.50 17.39 3.18
CA ASN A 21 -9.55 16.51 3.66
C ASN A 21 -10.86 17.28 3.89
N LYS A 22 -11.99 16.65 3.57
CA LYS A 22 -13.34 17.22 3.80
C LYS A 22 -13.90 16.92 5.19
N VAL A 23 -13.32 15.95 5.88
CA VAL A 23 -13.74 15.48 7.21
C VAL A 23 -12.53 15.44 8.13
N ASP A 24 -12.77 15.70 9.41
CA ASP A 24 -11.72 15.78 10.44
C ASP A 24 -11.65 14.50 11.29
N TRP A 25 -11.74 13.33 10.65
CA TRP A 25 -11.65 12.07 11.39
C TRP A 25 -10.26 11.90 11.99
N ALA A 26 -10.20 11.80 13.31
CA ALA A 26 -8.99 11.50 14.03
C ALA A 26 -8.62 10.02 13.88
N PHE A 27 -7.33 9.73 13.80
CA PHE A 27 -6.85 8.36 13.84
C PHE A 27 -6.89 7.82 15.27
N GLU A 28 -7.69 6.77 15.49
CA GLU A 28 -7.84 6.12 16.79
C GLU A 28 -7.35 4.66 16.70
N PRO A 29 -6.13 4.35 17.21
CA PRO A 29 -5.54 3.00 17.10
C PRO A 29 -6.45 1.86 17.56
N GLN A 30 -7.22 2.08 18.63
CA GLN A 30 -8.13 1.08 19.20
C GLN A 30 -9.32 0.73 18.30
N ARG A 31 -9.59 1.57 17.28
CA ARG A 31 -10.69 1.42 16.32
C ARG A 31 -10.19 1.21 14.89
N ALA A 32 -8.87 1.14 14.71
CA ALA A 32 -8.23 1.04 13.41
C ALA A 32 -7.89 -0.41 13.05
N ALA A 33 -7.72 -0.66 11.76
CA ALA A 33 -7.07 -1.83 11.22
C ALA A 33 -6.25 -1.41 9.99
N LEU A 34 -5.15 -2.11 9.73
CA LEU A 34 -4.37 -1.96 8.50
C LEU A 34 -4.75 -3.06 7.52
N LEU A 35 -5.20 -2.67 6.32
CA LEU A 35 -5.43 -3.60 5.20
C LEU A 35 -4.29 -3.46 4.18
N ILE A 36 -3.48 -4.51 4.03
CA ILE A 36 -2.48 -4.60 2.96
C ILE A 36 -3.16 -5.29 1.78
N HIS A 37 -3.57 -4.48 0.81
CA HIS A 37 -4.45 -4.90 -0.28
C HIS A 37 -3.66 -5.37 -1.51
N ASP A 38 -3.79 -6.65 -1.87
CA ASP A 38 -3.32 -7.27 -3.12
C ASP A 38 -1.83 -7.01 -3.45
N MET A 39 -0.98 -6.91 -2.42
CA MET A 39 0.48 -6.78 -2.57
C MET A 39 1.17 -8.12 -2.89
N GLN A 40 0.55 -8.94 -3.75
CA GLN A 40 1.11 -10.20 -4.23
C GLN A 40 2.13 -9.95 -5.35
N ASP A 41 3.16 -10.81 -5.46
CA ASP A 41 4.20 -10.72 -6.49
C ASP A 41 3.62 -10.58 -7.91
N TYR A 42 2.49 -11.23 -8.19
CA TYR A 42 1.77 -11.10 -9.46
C TYR A 42 1.47 -9.63 -9.81
N PHE A 43 0.84 -8.87 -8.90
CA PHE A 43 0.49 -7.46 -9.14
C PHE A 43 1.71 -6.55 -9.13
N VAL A 44 2.66 -6.81 -8.24
CA VAL A 44 3.89 -6.03 -8.10
C VAL A 44 4.76 -6.16 -9.36
N SER A 45 4.80 -7.33 -9.99
CA SER A 45 5.63 -7.60 -11.17
C SER A 45 5.30 -6.73 -12.39
N PHE A 46 4.07 -6.19 -12.51
CA PHE A 46 3.67 -5.33 -13.64
C PHE A 46 4.41 -3.98 -13.67
N TRP A 47 5.07 -3.59 -12.58
CA TRP A 47 5.91 -2.39 -12.50
C TRP A 47 7.34 -2.60 -13.02
N GLY A 48 7.69 -3.83 -13.41
CA GLY A 48 9.02 -4.22 -13.85
C GLY A 48 9.95 -4.53 -12.67
N GLU A 49 11.07 -5.17 -13.00
CA GLU A 49 12.14 -5.46 -12.04
C GLU A 49 12.83 -4.16 -11.58
N ASN A 50 13.22 -4.10 -10.30
CA ASN A 50 13.97 -2.99 -9.71
C ASN A 50 13.30 -1.61 -9.94
N CYS A 51 11.98 -1.52 -9.73
CA CYS A 51 11.25 -0.27 -9.81
C CYS A 51 11.41 0.53 -8.50
N PRO A 52 12.16 1.68 -8.49
CA PRO A 52 12.45 2.39 -7.25
C PRO A 52 11.19 2.92 -6.55
N MET A 53 10.15 3.28 -7.33
CA MET A 53 8.86 3.68 -6.77
C MET A 53 8.20 2.54 -6.01
N MET A 54 8.23 1.32 -6.55
CA MET A 54 7.62 0.16 -5.90
C MET A 54 8.42 -0.29 -4.67
N GLU A 55 9.74 -0.19 -4.71
CA GLU A 55 10.60 -0.38 -3.54
C GLU A 55 10.21 0.59 -2.41
N GLN A 56 9.98 1.86 -2.73
CA GLN A 56 9.52 2.86 -1.77
C GLN A 56 8.12 2.54 -1.23
N VAL A 57 7.18 2.09 -2.08
CA VAL A 57 5.84 1.65 -1.64
C VAL A 57 5.95 0.48 -0.66
N ILE A 58 6.75 -0.54 -0.98
CA ILE A 58 6.97 -1.71 -0.13
C ILE A 58 7.60 -1.30 1.21
N ALA A 59 8.59 -0.41 1.18
CA ALA A 59 9.22 0.12 2.40
C ALA A 59 8.22 0.88 3.29
N ASN A 60 7.36 1.71 2.70
CA ASN A 60 6.32 2.44 3.43
C ASN A 60 5.28 1.49 4.06
N ILE A 61 4.85 0.45 3.32
CA ILE A 61 3.93 -0.59 3.84
C ILE A 61 4.58 -1.35 5.00
N ALA A 62 5.86 -1.69 4.90
CA ALA A 62 6.59 -2.35 5.97
C ALA A 62 6.63 -1.47 7.24
N ALA A 63 6.95 -0.19 7.11
CA ALA A 63 6.96 0.76 8.22
C ALA A 63 5.57 0.90 8.87
N LEU A 64 4.50 1.01 8.07
CA LEU A 64 3.12 1.06 8.56
C LEU A 64 2.72 -0.22 9.30
N ARG A 65 3.08 -1.38 8.75
CA ARG A 65 2.83 -2.69 9.38
C ARG A 65 3.52 -2.79 10.73
N ASP A 66 4.79 -2.37 10.81
CA ASP A 66 5.57 -2.46 12.03
C ASP A 66 5.02 -1.51 13.10
N TYR A 67 4.62 -0.29 12.73
CA TYR A 67 3.86 0.60 13.60
C TYR A 67 2.56 -0.05 14.11
N CYS A 68 1.75 -0.63 13.21
CA CYS A 68 0.49 -1.26 13.61
C CYS A 68 0.72 -2.40 14.62
N LYS A 69 1.73 -3.23 14.39
CA LYS A 69 2.11 -4.31 15.32
C LYS A 69 2.53 -3.79 16.69
N GLN A 70 3.33 -2.72 16.75
CA GLN A 70 3.76 -2.11 18.01
C GLN A 70 2.59 -1.53 18.82
N HIS A 71 1.53 -1.08 18.14
CA HIS A 71 0.36 -0.47 18.75
C HIS A 71 -0.85 -1.40 18.89
N ASN A 72 -0.69 -2.71 18.69
CA ASN A 72 -1.77 -3.71 18.73
C ASN A 72 -2.92 -3.43 17.75
N ILE A 73 -2.63 -2.76 16.63
CA ILE A 73 -3.58 -2.53 15.55
C ILE A 73 -3.60 -3.80 14.67
N PRO A 74 -4.77 -4.42 14.43
CA PRO A 74 -4.87 -5.59 13.56
C PRO A 74 -4.36 -5.31 12.14
N VAL A 75 -3.61 -6.26 11.58
CA VAL A 75 -3.13 -6.21 10.20
C VAL A 75 -3.76 -7.35 9.41
N TYR A 76 -4.44 -7.01 8.32
CA TYR A 76 -5.07 -7.94 7.40
C TYR A 76 -4.41 -7.87 6.02
N TYR A 77 -4.43 -9.00 5.32
CA TYR A 77 -3.91 -9.11 3.95
C TYR A 77 -5.02 -9.65 3.06
N THR A 78 -5.14 -9.11 1.85
CA THR A 78 -5.91 -9.74 0.78
C THR A 78 -4.95 -10.41 -0.19
N ALA A 79 -5.42 -11.53 -0.75
CA ALA A 79 -4.72 -12.24 -1.80
C ALA A 79 -5.77 -12.89 -2.70
N GLN A 80 -5.65 -12.68 -4.00
CA GLN A 80 -6.41 -13.47 -4.97
C GLN A 80 -5.89 -14.91 -4.92
N PRO A 81 -6.81 -15.89 -4.87
CA PRO A 81 -6.43 -17.31 -4.88
C PRO A 81 -5.67 -17.62 -6.17
N LYS A 82 -4.68 -18.52 -6.07
CA LYS A 82 -4.10 -19.15 -7.25
C LYS A 82 -5.11 -20.18 -7.75
N GLU A 83 -5.45 -20.14 -9.03
CA GLU A 83 -6.15 -21.25 -9.69
C GLU A 83 -5.31 -22.53 -9.64
#